data_AF-A0A2V9GI94-F1
#
_entry.id   AF-A0A2V9GI94-F1
#
_cell.length_a   1.000
_cell.length_b   1.000
_cell.length_c   1.000
_cell.angle_alpha   90.00
_cell.angle_beta   90.00
_cell.angle_gamma   90.00
#
_symmetry.space_group_name_H-M   'P 1'
#
loop_
_entity.id
_entity.type
_entity.pdbx_description
1 polymer ?
#
loop_
_entity_poly.entity_id
_entity_poly.type
_entity_poly.pdbx_seq_one_letter_code
_entity_poly.pdbx_strand_id
1 'polypeptide(L)'
;MSASGKSGNVIAKYLPVYFVLLAIAAIEFFLAYQNFSKAGLVRILLVLAIGSAALGLMYFMHLAHEKRSLFLSLIPATIFVLLMLNMIWSDSIRLLHMRP
;
A
#
# COMPACT_ATOMS: atom_id res chain seq x y z
N MET A 1 -10.16 43.38 -7.55
CA MET A 1 -10.31 41.90 -7.65
C MET A 1 -8.94 41.28 -7.41
N SER A 2 -8.67 40.77 -6.21
CA SER A 2 -7.40 40.08 -5.89
C SER A 2 -7.73 38.72 -5.28
N ALA A 3 -7.73 37.69 -6.11
CA ALA A 3 -7.76 36.30 -5.70
C ALA A 3 -6.36 35.73 -5.89
N SER A 4 -5.44 36.09 -4.99
CA SER A 4 -4.09 35.55 -4.96
C SER A 4 -3.76 35.08 -3.54
N GLY A 5 -3.31 33.83 -3.41
CA GLY A 5 -2.48 33.44 -2.26
C GLY A 5 -2.98 32.40 -1.26
N LYS A 6 -3.76 31.37 -1.64
CA LYS A 6 -4.06 30.27 -0.69
C LYS A 6 -4.13 28.84 -1.26
N SER A 7 -3.61 28.60 -2.46
CA SER A 7 -3.55 27.25 -3.06
C SER A 7 -2.18 26.56 -2.93
N GLY A 8 -1.10 27.31 -2.67
CA GLY A 8 0.26 26.74 -2.61
C GLY A 8 0.54 25.80 -1.43
N ASN A 9 -0.22 25.90 -0.34
CA ASN A 9 0.10 25.20 0.91
C ASN A 9 -0.39 23.73 0.94
N VAL A 10 -1.42 23.39 0.16
CA VAL A 10 -1.93 22.00 0.12
C VAL A 10 -0.99 21.12 -0.69
N ILE A 11 -0.50 21.60 -1.83
CA ILE A 11 0.42 20.85 -2.69
C ILE A 11 1.75 20.59 -1.97
N ALA A 12 2.29 21.62 -1.29
CA ALA A 12 3.53 21.49 -0.52
C ALA A 12 3.46 20.46 0.61
N LYS A 13 2.26 20.17 1.15
CA LYS A 13 2.06 19.18 2.22
C LYS A 13 2.07 17.73 1.72
N TYR A 14 1.53 17.47 0.52
CA TYR A 14 1.46 16.12 -0.05
C TYR A 14 2.71 15.74 -0.85
N LEU A 15 3.42 16.73 -1.40
CA LEU A 15 4.63 16.54 -2.18
C LEU A 15 5.75 15.74 -1.47
N PRO A 16 6.09 15.98 -0.20
CA PRO A 16 7.12 15.19 0.49
C PRO A 16 6.69 13.73 0.67
N VAL A 17 5.41 13.46 0.95
CA VAL A 17 4.89 12.09 1.09
C VAL A 17 4.93 11.35 -0.23
N TYR A 18 4.64 12.05 -1.33
CA TYR A 18 4.79 11.50 -2.68
C TYR A 18 6.23 11.06 -2.96
N PHE A 19 7.23 11.89 -2.64
CA PHE A 19 8.63 11.52 -2.80
C PHE A 19 9.05 10.32 -1.94
N VAL A 20 8.53 10.22 -0.71
CA VAL A 20 8.77 9.05 0.15
C VAL A 20 8.18 7.78 -0.47
N LEU A 21 6.96 7.83 -0.98
CA LEU A 21 6.34 6.69 -1.68
C LEU A 21 7.12 6.30 -2.94
N LEU A 22 7.58 7.28 -3.71
CA LEU A 22 8.39 7.05 -4.91
C LEU A 22 9.74 6.40 -4.56
N ALA A 23 10.36 6.81 -3.45
CA ALA A 23 11.59 6.18 -2.95
C ALA A 23 11.34 4.73 -2.51
N ILE A 24 10.25 4.44 -1.79
CA ILE A 24 9.89 3.07 -1.39
C ILE A 24 9.70 2.20 -2.64
N ALA A 25 8.93 2.67 -3.62
CA ALA A 25 8.69 1.92 -4.87
C ALA A 25 9.98 1.65 -5.66
N ALA A 26 10.89 2.63 -5.72
CA ALA A 26 12.19 2.44 -6.36
C ALA A 26 13.04 1.38 -5.65
N ILE A 27 13.01 1.35 -4.30
CA ILE A 27 13.70 0.32 -3.50
C ILE A 27 13.07 -1.05 -3.73
N GLU A 28 11.74 -1.16 -3.78
CA GLU A 28 11.04 -2.42 -4.07
C GLU A 28 11.46 -2.96 -5.44
N PHE A 29 11.47 -2.11 -6.47
CA PHE A 29 11.85 -2.51 -7.82
C PHE A 29 13.33 -2.90 -7.90
N PHE A 30 14.20 -2.13 -7.26
CA PHE A 30 15.63 -2.42 -7.22
C PHE A 30 15.93 -3.74 -6.51
N LEU A 31 15.28 -3.99 -5.37
CA LEU A 31 15.45 -5.21 -4.60
C LEU A 31 14.87 -6.42 -5.35
N ALA A 32 13.73 -6.26 -6.02
CA ALA A 32 13.13 -7.30 -6.86
C ALA A 32 14.02 -7.67 -8.06
N TYR A 33 14.80 -6.73 -8.58
CA TYR A 33 15.76 -6.99 -9.66
C TYR A 33 17.01 -7.75 -9.17
N GLN A 34 17.33 -7.66 -7.88
CA GLN A 34 18.40 -8.46 -7.30
C GLN A 34 17.90 -9.89 -7.07
N ASN A 35 18.57 -10.86 -7.70
CA ASN A 35 18.27 -12.29 -7.59
C ASN A 35 18.74 -12.85 -6.22
N PHE A 36 18.14 -12.39 -5.14
CA PHE A 36 18.34 -12.96 -3.81
C PHE A 36 17.56 -14.26 -3.59
N SER A 37 17.87 -14.94 -2.48
CA SER A 37 17.08 -16.07 -1.99
C SER A 37 15.59 -15.72 -1.93
N LYS A 38 14.79 -16.45 -2.72
CA LYS A 38 13.38 -16.15 -3.02
C LYS A 38 12.53 -15.96 -1.76
N ALA A 39 12.81 -16.73 -0.71
CA ALA A 39 12.06 -16.69 0.56
C ALA A 39 12.38 -15.47 1.45
N GLY A 40 13.60 -14.92 1.35
CA GLY A 40 13.96 -13.67 2.04
C GLY A 40 13.38 -12.46 1.31
N LEU A 41 13.49 -12.47 -0.01
CA LEU A 41 13.03 -11.40 -0.88
C LEU A 41 11.52 -11.13 -0.75
N VAL A 42 10.70 -12.19 -0.81
CA VAL A 42 9.23 -12.07 -0.68
C VAL A 42 8.82 -11.41 0.63
N ARG A 43 9.48 -11.76 1.75
CA ARG A 43 9.15 -11.18 3.07
C ARG A 43 9.48 -9.68 3.12
N ILE A 44 10.63 -9.28 2.58
CA ILE A 44 11.05 -7.87 2.60
C ILE A 44 10.14 -7.03 1.70
N LEU A 45 9.84 -7.52 0.49
CA LEU A 45 8.94 -6.85 -0.45
C LEU A 45 7.52 -6.75 0.12
N LEU A 46 7.02 -7.78 0.81
CA LEU A 46 5.71 -7.75 1.46
C LEU A 46 5.63 -6.64 2.52
N VAL A 47 6.66 -6.50 3.36
CA VAL A 47 6.69 -5.45 4.40
C VAL A 47 6.77 -4.06 3.77
N LEU A 48 7.58 -3.87 2.73
CA LEU A 48 7.63 -2.59 2.00
C LEU A 48 6.28 -2.25 1.36
N ALA A 49 5.62 -3.24 0.75
CA ALA A 49 4.33 -3.06 0.09
C ALA A 49 3.21 -2.68 1.09
N ILE A 50 3.22 -3.27 2.28
CA ILE A 50 2.29 -2.88 3.35
C ILE A 50 2.57 -1.45 3.80
N GLY A 51 3.84 -1.06 3.92
CA GLY A 51 4.24 0.29 4.30
C GLY A 51 3.81 1.35 3.27
N SER A 52 4.02 1.09 1.99
CA SER A 52 3.59 1.99 0.91
C SER A 52 2.06 2.09 0.83
N ALA A 53 1.35 0.97 0.98
CA ALA A 53 -0.11 0.95 1.04
C ALA A 53 -0.66 1.74 2.23
N ALA A 54 -0.06 1.61 3.42
CA ALA A 54 -0.46 2.35 4.61
C ALA A 54 -0.25 3.86 4.45
N LEU A 55 0.91 4.29 3.94
CA LEU A 55 1.19 5.71 3.66
C LEU A 55 0.24 6.27 2.59
N GLY A 56 0.00 5.52 1.52
CA GLY A 56 -0.94 5.89 0.47
C GLY A 56 -2.37 6.04 0.99
N LEU A 57 -2.84 5.08 1.77
CA LEU A 57 -4.18 5.11 2.36
C LEU A 57 -4.35 6.28 3.34
N MET A 58 -3.35 6.55 4.19
CA MET A 58 -3.43 7.66 5.16
C MET A 58 -3.38 9.04 4.50
N TYR A 59 -2.50 9.24 3.51
CA TYR A 59 -2.24 10.57 2.94
C TYR A 59 -2.96 10.86 1.63
N PHE A 60 -3.03 9.91 0.69
CA PHE A 60 -3.66 10.13 -0.63
C PHE A 60 -5.17 9.96 -0.60
N MET A 61 -5.70 8.98 0.16
CA MET A 61 -7.14 8.80 0.29
C MET A 61 -7.81 9.71 1.32
N HIS A 62 -7.12 10.78 1.79
CA HIS A 62 -7.61 11.72 2.80
C HIS A 62 -8.14 11.07 4.10
N LEU A 63 -7.87 9.78 4.31
CA LEU A 63 -8.48 8.98 5.37
C LEU A 63 -8.03 9.43 6.77
N ALA A 64 -6.89 10.11 6.86
CA ALA A 64 -6.42 10.75 8.09
C ALA A 64 -7.07 12.13 8.36
N HIS A 65 -7.71 12.75 7.37
CA HIS A 65 -8.32 14.08 7.48
C HIS A 65 -9.86 14.06 7.50
N GLU A 66 -10.47 12.97 7.02
CA GLU A 66 -11.91 12.76 7.13
C GLU A 66 -12.28 11.86 8.33
N LYS A 67 -13.50 12.08 8.84
CA LYS A 67 -14.07 11.56 10.10
C LYS A 67 -13.50 10.19 10.52
N ARG A 68 -13.00 10.10 11.77
CA ARG A 68 -12.50 8.85 12.37
C ARG A 68 -13.47 7.65 12.26
N SER A 69 -14.77 7.91 12.12
CA SER A 69 -15.78 6.89 11.88
C SER A 69 -15.59 6.14 10.55
N LEU A 70 -15.16 6.81 9.49
CA LEU A 70 -14.86 6.18 8.20
C LEU A 70 -13.61 5.31 8.30
N PHE A 71 -12.56 5.81 8.95
CA PHE A 71 -11.34 5.04 9.23
C PHE A 71 -11.64 3.75 10.01
N LEU A 72 -12.46 3.86 11.06
CA LEU A 72 -12.81 2.73 11.93
C LEU A 72 -13.69 1.68 11.24
N SER A 73 -14.51 2.07 10.25
CA SER A 73 -15.31 1.12 9.47
C SER A 73 -14.54 0.54 8.27
N LEU A 74 -13.75 1.36 7.59
CA LEU A 74 -13.09 0.99 6.34
C LEU A 74 -11.90 0.06 6.57
N ILE A 75 -11.10 0.27 7.61
CA ILE A 75 -9.96 -0.60 7.93
C ILE A 75 -10.37 -2.05 8.20
N PRO A 76 -11.28 -2.34 9.15
CA PRO A 76 -11.68 -3.73 9.40
C PRO A 76 -12.37 -4.35 8.19
N ALA A 77 -13.17 -3.60 7.44
CA ALA A 77 -13.76 -4.09 6.19
C ALA A 77 -12.70 -4.42 5.14
N THR A 78 -11.66 -3.58 5.00
CA THR A 78 -10.56 -3.80 4.06
C THR A 78 -9.71 -5.00 4.46
N ILE A 79 -9.40 -5.15 5.76
CA ILE A 79 -8.71 -6.34 6.28
C ILE A 79 -9.55 -7.60 6.01
N PHE A 80 -10.85 -7.56 6.26
CA PHE A 80 -11.75 -8.68 5.99
C PHE A 80 -11.75 -9.06 4.51
N VAL A 81 -11.85 -8.09 3.60
CA VAL A 81 -11.79 -8.33 2.15
C VAL A 81 -10.42 -8.88 1.74
N LEU A 82 -9.30 -8.33 2.25
CA LEU A 82 -7.97 -8.87 1.97
C LEU A 82 -7.84 -10.33 2.42
N LEU A 83 -8.35 -10.67 3.61
CA LEU A 83 -8.34 -12.05 4.10
C LEU A 83 -9.19 -12.98 3.22
N MET A 84 -10.38 -12.52 2.78
CA MET A 84 -11.20 -13.30 1.83
C MET A 84 -10.53 -13.46 0.47
N LEU A 85 -9.84 -12.45 -0.05
CA LEU A 85 -9.10 -12.56 -1.32
C LEU A 85 -7.94 -13.56 -1.22
N ASN A 86 -7.35 -13.75 -0.03
CA ASN A 86 -6.32 -14.78 0.20
C ASN A 86 -6.88 -16.22 0.09
N MET A 87 -8.19 -16.44 0.10
CA MET A 87 -8.80 -17.78 -0.11
C MET A 87 -8.41 -18.38 -1.47
N ILE A 88 -8.14 -17.55 -2.48
CA ILE A 88 -7.67 -17.96 -3.82
C ILE A 88 -6.31 -18.70 -3.78
N TRP A 89 -5.45 -18.38 -2.82
CA TRP A 89 -4.19 -19.11 -2.63
C TRP A 89 -4.41 -20.55 -2.15
N SER A 90 -5.40 -20.75 -1.27
CA SER A 90 -5.77 -22.09 -0.80
C SER A 90 -6.26 -22.98 -1.94
N ASP A 91 -6.85 -22.38 -2.97
CA ASP A 91 -7.25 -23.06 -4.20
C ASP A 91 -6.04 -23.54 -5.02
N SER A 92 -5.02 -22.69 -5.14
CA SER A 92 -3.79 -23.00 -5.86
C SER A 92 -2.99 -24.15 -5.22
N ILE A 93 -3.00 -24.27 -3.89
CA ILE A 93 -2.40 -25.42 -3.18
C ILE A 93 -3.18 -26.71 -3.44
N ARG A 94 -4.50 -26.62 -3.61
CA ARG A 94 -5.35 -27.77 -3.92
C ARG A 94 -5.06 -28.32 -5.32
N LEU A 95 -4.80 -27.43 -6.30
CA LEU A 95 -4.38 -27.81 -7.66
C LEU A 95 -3.02 -28.53 -7.69
N LEU A 96 -2.10 -28.23 -6.77
CA LEU A 96 -0.80 -28.93 -6.67
C LEU A 96 -0.95 -30.39 -6.20
N HIS A 97 -1.98 -30.70 -5.43
CA HIS A 97 -2.29 -32.05 -4.96
C HIS A 97 -3.20 -32.84 -5.93
N MET A 98 -3.78 -32.16 -6.93
CA MET A 98 -4.55 -32.77 -8.02
C MET A 98 -3.67 -33.02 -9.26
N ARG A 99 -2.48 -33.58 -9.05
CA ARG A 99 -1.69 -34.18 -10.13
C ARG A 99 -2.06 -35.68 -10.19
N PRO A 100 -2.34 -36.25 -11.37
CA PRO A 100 -2.51 -37.70 -11.50
C PRO A 100 -1.24 -38.45 -11.11
#